data_AF-A0A352VMG4-F1
#
_entry.id   AF-A0A352VMG4-F1
#
_cell.length_a   1.000
_cell.length_b   1.000
_cell.length_c   1.000
_cell.angle_alpha   90.00
_cell.angle_beta   90.00
_cell.angle_gamma   90.00
#
_symmetry.space_group_name_H-M   'P 1'
#
loop_
_entity.id
_entity.type
_entity.pdbx_description
1 polymer ?
#
loop_
_entity_poly.entity_id
_entity_poly.type
_entity_poly.pdbx_seq_one_letter_code
_entity_poly.pdbx_strand_id
1 'polypeptide(L)'
;ADTTPPEEHEHPADGDVLVFAFGDKEGQVIAPSDVPLGGPQIFAYPADAGGGHVASDSRLDQVILVRMDPSSLTEETTARAVDGIVAYSAVCTHEGCDVSDWNEDGLRL
;
A
#
# COMPACT_ATOMS: atom_id res chain seq x y z
N ALA A 1 -28.28 2.95 15.21
CA ALA A 1 -27.49 3.14 13.99
C ALA A 1 -26.53 4.26 14.31
N ASP A 2 -25.28 3.89 14.56
CA ASP A 2 -24.22 4.87 14.74
C ASP A 2 -24.00 5.52 13.37
N THR A 3 -24.26 6.81 13.28
CA THR A 3 -24.26 7.58 12.02
C THR A 3 -23.07 8.53 12.02
N THR A 4 -21.93 8.06 12.53
CA THR A 4 -20.66 8.77 12.39
C THR A 4 -20.26 8.65 10.92
N PRO A 5 -20.13 9.76 10.17
CA PRO A 5 -19.50 9.73 8.86
C PRO A 5 -18.14 9.04 8.99
N PRO A 6 -17.63 8.32 7.97
CA PRO A 6 -16.23 7.93 7.98
C PRO A 6 -15.40 9.19 8.28
N GLU A 7 -14.48 9.12 9.23
CA GLU A 7 -13.63 10.24 9.61
C GLU A 7 -12.80 10.62 8.38
N GLU A 8 -13.29 11.58 7.59
CA GLU A 8 -12.58 12.07 6.41
C GLU A 8 -11.27 12.72 6.89
N HIS A 9 -10.15 12.05 6.61
CA HIS A 9 -8.82 12.56 6.92
C HIS A 9 -8.00 12.73 5.64
N GLU A 10 -7.20 13.79 5.62
CA GLU A 10 -6.40 14.19 4.47
C GLU A 10 -5.13 13.34 4.30
N HIS A 11 -4.80 12.51 5.29
CA HIS A 11 -3.60 11.68 5.36
C HIS A 11 -3.94 10.26 5.83
N PRO A 12 -3.07 9.26 5.60
CA PRO A 12 -3.29 7.89 6.04
C PRO A 12 -3.58 7.80 7.55
N ALA A 13 -4.56 6.99 7.93
CA ALA A 13 -4.86 6.69 9.32
C ALA A 13 -5.07 5.19 9.58
N ASP A 14 -5.01 4.82 10.87
CA ASP A 14 -5.27 3.45 11.30
C ASP A 14 -6.72 3.06 10.97
N GLY A 15 -6.88 1.95 10.23
CA GLY A 15 -8.20 1.44 9.83
C GLY A 15 -8.55 1.69 8.36
N ASP A 16 -7.73 2.47 7.64
CA ASP A 16 -7.88 2.65 6.21
C ASP A 16 -7.71 1.34 5.43
N VAL A 17 -8.49 1.21 4.36
CA VAL A 17 -8.23 0.22 3.33
C VAL A 17 -7.23 0.79 2.32
N LEU A 18 -6.57 -0.09 1.58
CA LEU A 18 -5.66 0.31 0.51
C LEU A 18 -6.34 0.12 -0.83
N VAL A 19 -6.33 1.15 -1.67
CA VAL A 19 -6.90 1.13 -3.03
C VAL A 19 -5.81 1.27 -4.08
N PHE A 20 -6.00 0.71 -5.27
CA PHE A 20 -5.04 0.87 -6.36
C PHE A 20 -4.88 2.34 -6.72
N ALA A 21 -3.63 2.81 -6.79
CA ALA A 21 -3.33 4.20 -7.10
C ALA A 21 -3.52 4.54 -8.58
N PHE A 22 -3.37 3.57 -9.49
CA PHE A 22 -3.35 3.79 -10.93
C PHE A 22 -3.94 2.60 -11.71
N GLY A 23 -4.25 2.84 -12.99
CA GLY A 23 -4.61 1.81 -13.97
C GLY A 23 -6.10 1.44 -13.95
N ASP A 24 -6.46 0.33 -14.59
CA ASP A 24 -7.88 -0.07 -14.77
C ASP A 24 -8.62 -0.36 -13.44
N LYS A 25 -7.86 -0.62 -12.37
CA LYS A 25 -8.39 -0.87 -11.03
C LYS A 25 -8.31 0.35 -10.11
N GLU A 26 -7.93 1.53 -10.59
CA GLU A 26 -7.78 2.74 -9.78
C GLU A 26 -9.00 2.97 -8.86
N GLY A 27 -8.73 3.25 -7.59
CA GLY A 27 -9.75 3.46 -6.55
C GLY A 27 -10.44 2.19 -6.03
N GLN A 28 -10.19 1.02 -6.62
CA GLN A 28 -10.72 -0.25 -6.10
C GLN A 28 -9.88 -0.75 -4.93
N VAL A 29 -10.54 -1.32 -3.91
CA VAL A 29 -9.88 -1.92 -2.74
C VAL A 29 -9.00 -3.09 -3.19
N ILE A 30 -7.75 -3.10 -2.71
CA ILE A 30 -6.76 -4.15 -2.95
C ILE A 30 -7.04 -5.29 -1.96
N ALA A 31 -7.39 -6.46 -2.48
CA ALA A 31 -7.48 -7.67 -1.67
C ALA A 31 -6.08 -8.30 -1.52
N PRO A 32 -5.83 -9.11 -0.46
CA PRO A 32 -4.57 -9.83 -0.33
C PRO A 32 -4.23 -10.72 -1.53
N SER A 33 -5.22 -11.20 -2.27
CA SER A 33 -5.03 -11.98 -3.50
C SER A 33 -4.56 -11.17 -4.70
N ASP A 34 -4.72 -9.85 -4.68
CA ASP A 34 -4.24 -8.97 -5.75
C ASP A 34 -2.72 -8.76 -5.69
N VAL A 35 -2.10 -8.95 -4.52
CA VAL A 35 -0.65 -8.76 -4.32
C VAL A 35 0.12 -10.06 -4.65
N PRO A 36 0.84 -10.13 -5.79
CA PRO A 36 1.54 -11.33 -6.21
C PRO A 36 2.80 -11.57 -5.37
N LEU A 37 3.06 -12.83 -5.03
CA LEU A 37 4.31 -13.24 -4.38
C LEU A 37 5.51 -12.97 -5.28
N GLY A 38 6.48 -12.19 -4.81
CA GLY A 38 7.71 -11.84 -5.53
C GLY A 38 7.49 -10.97 -6.77
N GLY A 39 6.30 -10.41 -6.95
CA GLY A 39 5.94 -9.64 -8.14
C GLY A 39 6.09 -8.14 -7.93
N PRO A 40 6.01 -7.37 -9.04
CA PRO A 40 6.24 -5.94 -8.96
C PRO A 40 5.28 -5.31 -7.97
N GLN A 41 5.78 -4.29 -7.30
CA GLN A 41 5.05 -3.58 -6.28
C GLN A 41 3.74 -3.02 -6.82
N ILE A 42 2.72 -3.01 -5.96
CA ILE A 42 1.46 -2.36 -6.25
C ILE A 42 1.48 -0.98 -5.60
N PHE A 43 1.29 0.06 -6.40
CA PHE A 43 1.08 1.41 -5.89
C PHE A 43 -0.34 1.55 -5.34
N ALA A 44 -0.45 2.11 -4.14
CA ALA A 44 -1.71 2.25 -3.44
C ALA A 44 -1.82 3.58 -2.70
N TYR A 45 -3.06 4.02 -2.49
CA TYR A 45 -3.40 5.08 -1.56
C TYR A 45 -4.28 4.52 -0.44
N PRO A 46 -4.23 5.11 0.77
CA PRO A 46 -5.22 4.84 1.81
C PRO A 46 -6.58 5.42 1.42
N ALA A 47 -7.64 4.72 1.81
CA ALA A 47 -9.01 5.15 1.65
C ALA A 47 -9.83 4.75 2.88
N ASP A 48 -10.93 5.47 3.13
CA ASP A 48 -11.85 5.11 4.20
C ASP A 48 -12.37 3.67 4.05
N ALA A 49 -12.87 3.07 5.13
CA ALA A 49 -13.33 1.68 5.13
C ALA A 49 -14.43 1.36 4.09
N GLY A 50 -15.10 2.37 3.54
CA GLY A 50 -16.10 2.25 2.48
C GLY A 50 -15.55 2.47 1.06
N GLY A 51 -14.29 2.91 0.92
CA GLY A 51 -13.68 3.37 -0.34
C GLY A 51 -14.27 4.68 -0.86
N GLY A 52 -14.96 5.46 -0.02
CA GLY A 52 -15.66 6.68 -0.41
C GLY A 52 -14.72 7.88 -0.57
N HIS A 53 -13.80 8.05 0.38
CA HIS A 53 -12.72 9.04 0.38
C HIS A 53 -11.37 8.35 0.23
N VAL A 54 -10.52 8.87 -0.66
CA VAL A 54 -9.14 8.41 -0.88
C VAL A 54 -8.20 9.54 -0.48
N ALA A 55 -7.28 9.27 0.45
CA ALA A 55 -6.26 10.23 0.86
C ALA A 55 -5.13 10.26 -0.18
N SER A 56 -5.41 10.91 -1.32
CA SER A 56 -4.49 11.04 -2.46
C SER A 56 -4.15 12.49 -2.83
N ASP A 57 -4.52 13.46 -1.99
CA ASP A 57 -4.24 14.90 -2.23
C ASP A 57 -2.74 15.20 -2.21
N SER A 58 -1.97 14.43 -1.44
CA SER A 58 -0.52 14.47 -1.44
C SER A 58 0.06 13.16 -1.99
N ARG A 59 1.03 13.28 -2.90
CA ARG A 59 1.81 12.11 -3.35
C ARG A 59 2.58 11.44 -2.20
N LEU A 60 2.85 12.15 -1.11
CA LEU A 60 3.53 11.59 0.07
C LEU A 60 2.70 10.53 0.80
N ASP A 61 1.39 10.51 0.57
CA ASP A 61 0.48 9.52 1.16
C ASP A 61 0.44 8.22 0.36
N GLN A 62 1.16 8.15 -0.77
CA GLN A 62 1.26 6.96 -1.59
C GLN A 62 2.17 5.91 -0.94
N VAL A 63 1.70 4.67 -0.96
CA VAL A 63 2.45 3.51 -0.50
C VAL A 63 2.63 2.50 -1.63
N ILE A 64 3.60 1.61 -1.44
CA ILE A 64 3.80 0.42 -2.27
C ILE A 64 3.54 -0.82 -1.44
N LEU A 65 2.87 -1.80 -2.04
CA LEU A 65 2.66 -3.13 -1.49
C LEU A 65 3.55 -4.13 -2.20
N VAL A 66 4.29 -4.91 -1.42
CA VAL A 66 5.12 -6.01 -1.91
C VAL A 66 4.78 -7.25 -1.09
N ARG A 67 4.69 -8.41 -1.76
CA ARG A 67 4.56 -9.69 -1.07
C ARG A 67 5.83 -10.51 -1.21
N MET A 68 6.42 -10.86 -0.09
CA MET A 68 7.60 -11.70 0.01
C MET A 68 7.26 -13.06 0.62
N ASP A 69 8.17 -14.02 0.49
CA ASP A 69 8.06 -15.26 1.27
C ASP A 69 8.16 -14.91 2.77
N PRO A 70 7.19 -15.27 3.62
CA PRO A 70 7.22 -14.89 5.04
C PRO A 70 8.48 -15.34 5.78
N SER A 71 9.11 -16.46 5.38
CA SER A 71 10.34 -16.95 5.99
C SER A 71 11.58 -16.14 5.61
N SER A 72 11.49 -15.31 4.56
CA SER A 72 12.55 -14.39 4.16
C SER A 72 12.53 -13.06 4.92
N LEU A 73 11.46 -12.78 5.67
CA LEU A 73 11.29 -11.55 6.42
C LEU A 73 12.02 -11.63 7.77
N THR A 74 12.54 -10.49 8.22
CA THR A 74 13.05 -10.37 9.60
C THR A 74 11.90 -10.44 10.61
N GLU A 75 12.18 -10.72 11.88
CA GLU A 75 11.17 -10.71 12.95
C GLU A 75 10.48 -9.34 13.07
N GLU A 76 11.24 -8.25 12.94
CA GLU A 76 10.70 -6.89 13.00
C GLU A 76 9.74 -6.62 11.84
N THR A 77 10.11 -7.01 10.62
CA THR A 77 9.26 -6.85 9.44
C THR A 77 8.02 -7.74 9.52
N THR A 78 8.18 -8.97 9.97
CA THR A 78 7.09 -9.94 10.13
C THR A 78 6.01 -9.42 11.09
N ALA A 79 6.40 -8.72 12.16
CA ALA A 79 5.46 -8.13 13.11
C ALA A 79 4.56 -7.02 12.51
N ARG A 80 4.92 -6.49 11.33
CA ARG A 80 4.16 -5.46 10.59
C ARG A 80 3.64 -5.97 9.24
N ALA A 81 3.75 -7.27 8.98
CA ALA A 81 3.34 -7.90 7.74
C ALA A 81 2.07 -8.75 7.94
N VAL A 82 1.34 -8.96 6.85
CA VAL A 82 0.21 -9.91 6.81
C VAL A 82 0.40 -10.84 5.62
N ASP A 83 0.48 -12.15 5.86
CA ASP A 83 0.72 -13.17 4.82
C ASP A 83 1.90 -12.82 3.86
N GLY A 84 2.98 -12.28 4.42
CA GLY A 84 4.17 -11.85 3.69
C GLY A 84 4.04 -10.51 2.94
N ILE A 85 2.86 -9.86 3.01
CA ILE A 85 2.62 -8.54 2.44
C ILE A 85 3.13 -7.47 3.40
N VAL A 86 3.92 -6.55 2.86
CA VAL A 86 4.44 -5.37 3.54
C VAL A 86 4.07 -4.11 2.77
N ALA A 87 3.89 -3.01 3.50
CA ALA A 87 3.66 -1.68 2.95
C ALA A 87 4.82 -0.75 3.32
N TYR A 88 5.29 0.03 2.35
CA TYR A 88 6.28 1.09 2.55
C TYR A 88 5.84 2.35 1.80
N SER A 89 6.39 3.51 2.17
CA SER A 89 6.21 4.72 1.36
C SER A 89 6.68 4.47 -0.08
N ALA A 90 5.90 4.93 -1.05
CA ALA A 90 6.25 4.90 -2.47
C ALA A 90 7.33 5.96 -2.83
N VAL A 91 7.68 6.83 -1.89
CA VAL A 91 8.51 8.02 -2.13
C VAL A 91 9.92 7.78 -1.62
N CYS A 92 10.91 7.94 -2.50
CA CYS A 92 12.30 7.74 -2.13
C CYS A 92 12.77 8.83 -1.15
N THR A 93 13.50 8.43 -0.11
CA THR A 93 13.97 9.35 0.94
C THR A 93 15.15 10.23 0.49
N HIS A 94 15.72 9.96 -0.69
CA HIS A 94 16.83 10.73 -1.24
C HIS A 94 16.36 12.08 -1.82
N GLU A 95 15.52 12.02 -2.86
CA GLU A 95 15.06 13.20 -3.60
C GLU A 95 13.54 13.21 -3.84
N GLY A 96 12.80 12.26 -3.23
CA GLY A 96 11.35 12.21 -3.32
C GLY A 96 10.80 11.65 -4.63
N CYS A 97 11.62 11.01 -5.47
CA CYS A 97 11.13 10.31 -6.67
C CYS A 97 10.28 9.09 -6.30
N ASP A 98 9.42 8.63 -7.22
CA ASP A 98 8.64 7.41 -7.03
C ASP A 98 9.53 6.17 -7.15
N VAL A 99 9.39 5.25 -6.20
CA VAL A 99 10.09 3.97 -6.17
C VAL A 99 9.33 2.98 -7.07
N SER A 100 9.57 3.10 -8.38
CA SER A 100 8.73 2.51 -9.44
C SER A 100 9.36 1.36 -10.22
N ASP A 101 10.67 1.17 -10.11
CA ASP A 101 11.34 0.03 -10.72
C ASP A 101 11.20 -1.22 -9.85
N TRP A 102 11.24 -2.39 -10.50
CA TRP A 102 11.27 -3.70 -9.83
C TRP A 102 12.34 -4.57 -10.48
N ASN A 103 13.24 -5.11 -9.67
CA ASN A 103 14.23 -6.07 -10.08
C ASN A 103 13.77 -7.50 -9.70
N GLU A 104 13.37 -8.27 -10.71
CA GLU A 104 12.89 -9.65 -10.53
C GLU A 104 13.98 -10.63 -10.06
N ASP A 105 15.25 -10.43 -10.47
CA ASP A 105 16.36 -11.30 -10.08
C ASP A 105 16.70 -11.15 -8.59
N GLY A 106 16.57 -9.94 -8.06
CA GLY A 106 16.88 -9.60 -6.68
C GLY A 106 15.68 -9.55 -5.74
N LEU A 107 14.45 -9.50 -6.28
CA LEU A 107 13.20 -9.16 -5.59
C LEU A 107 13.31 -7.84 -4.81
N ARG A 108 13.75 -6.79 -5.49
CA ARG A 108 14.04 -5.47 -4.89
C ARG A 108 13.49 -4.32 -5.74
N LEU A 109 13.17 -3.25 -5.02
CA LEU A 109 12.81 -1.93 -5.51
C LEU A 109 14.05 -1.13 -5.93
#